data_AF-A0A6B3GVT3-F1
#
_entry.id   AF-A0A6B3GVT3-F1
#
_cell.length_a   1.000
_cell.length_b   1.000
_cell.length_c   1.000
_cell.angle_alpha   90.00
_cell.angle_beta   90.00
_cell.angle_gamma   90.00
#
_symmetry.space_group_name_H-M   'P 1'
#
loop_
_entity.id
_entity.type
_entity.pdbx_description
1 polymer ?
#
loop_
_entity_poly.entity_id
_entity_poly.type
_entity_poly.pdbx_seq_one_letter_code
_entity_poly.pdbx_strand_id
1 'polypeptide(L)'
;TPLAVFHPAYLILVAGVSCTFLAGDLVNLYVGFEIMLVASFVLLTLGGTGPRMRAGSTYVIISLFSSMLFLTAIAMTYAATGTANFAQLAVRLAELPIGVQTLIQALLLTVFAIKAAVFPLAAWLPDSYPTAPAPVTAVFAGLLT
;
A
#
# COMPACT_ATOMS: atom_id res chain seq x y z
N THR A 1 19.12 18.96 -11.47
CA THR A 1 17.75 19.38 -11.86
C THR A 1 16.74 18.38 -11.30
N PRO A 2 15.52 18.79 -10.95
CA PRO A 2 14.51 17.89 -10.38
C PRO A 2 14.17 16.69 -11.28
N LEU A 3 14.46 16.77 -12.59
CA LEU A 3 14.26 15.71 -13.57
C LEU A 3 15.12 14.46 -13.34
N ALA A 4 16.32 14.61 -12.77
CA ALA A 4 17.24 13.49 -12.54
C ALA A 4 16.72 12.51 -11.47
N VAL A 5 15.90 12.99 -10.53
CA VAL A 5 15.28 12.18 -9.47
C VAL A 5 13.87 11.72 -9.88
N PHE A 6 13.17 12.53 -10.68
CA PHE A 6 11.81 12.23 -11.11
C PHE A 6 11.71 10.94 -11.94
N HIS A 7 12.52 10.77 -12.99
CA HIS A 7 12.41 9.62 -13.90
C HIS A 7 12.70 8.28 -13.20
N PRO A 8 13.78 8.13 -12.41
CA PRO A 8 14.02 6.91 -11.65
C PRO A 8 12.90 6.62 -10.64
N ALA A 9 12.43 7.63 -9.91
CA ALA A 9 11.36 7.46 -8.93
C ALA A 9 10.05 7.03 -9.60
N TYR A 10 9.74 7.57 -10.77
CA TYR A 10 8.57 7.17 -11.56
C TYR A 10 8.69 5.73 -12.08
N LEU A 11 9.86 5.31 -12.58
CA LEU A 11 10.07 3.93 -13.02
C LEU A 11 9.95 2.94 -11.85
N ILE A 12 10.44 3.29 -10.66
CA ILE A 12 10.26 2.49 -9.45
C ILE A 12 8.78 2.40 -9.05
N LEU A 13 8.03 3.50 -9.17
CA LEU A 13 6.58 3.50 -8.93
C LEU A 13 5.88 2.50 -9.86
N VAL A 14 6.18 2.54 -11.16
CA VAL A 14 5.62 1.61 -12.15
C VAL A 14 6.04 0.17 -11.89
N ALA A 15 7.29 -0.06 -11.47
CA ALA A 15 7.78 -1.38 -11.08
C ALA A 15 7.02 -1.92 -9.85
N GLY A 16 6.78 -1.08 -8.84
CA GLY A 16 5.98 -1.43 -7.66
C GLY A 16 4.55 -1.82 -8.03
N VAL A 17 3.90 -1.02 -8.89
CA VAL A 17 2.56 -1.33 -9.41
C VAL A 17 2.54 -2.67 -10.13
N SER A 18 3.49 -2.87 -11.06
CA SER A 18 3.58 -4.13 -11.83
C SER A 18 3.81 -5.33 -10.91
N CYS A 19 4.63 -5.17 -9.88
CA CYS A 19 4.88 -6.21 -8.87
C CYS A 19 3.61 -6.57 -8.10
N THR A 20 2.81 -5.58 -7.70
CA THR A 20 1.53 -5.80 -7.01
C THR A 20 0.54 -6.57 -7.88
N PHE A 21 0.41 -6.23 -9.17
CA PHE A 21 -0.49 -6.94 -10.10
C PHE A 21 -0.03 -8.36 -10.46
N LEU A 22 1.28 -8.60 -10.43
CA LEU A 22 1.87 -9.92 -10.70
C LEU A 22 2.09 -10.77 -9.44
N ALA A 23 1.71 -10.28 -8.26
CA ALA A 23 1.95 -10.95 -7.00
C ALA A 23 1.20 -12.29 -6.92
N GLY A 24 1.94 -13.38 -6.70
CA GLY A 24 1.40 -14.73 -6.49
C GLY A 24 1.18 -15.12 -5.01
N ASP A 25 1.60 -14.25 -4.09
CA ASP A 25 1.53 -14.46 -2.65
C ASP A 25 1.41 -13.14 -1.90
N LEU A 26 0.99 -13.21 -0.64
CA LEU A 26 0.77 -12.04 0.22
C LEU A 26 2.06 -11.24 0.50
N VAL A 27 3.22 -11.89 0.53
CA VAL A 27 4.50 -11.22 0.84
C VAL A 27 4.95 -10.38 -0.35
N ASN A 28 4.88 -10.92 -1.56
CA ASN A 28 5.14 -10.18 -2.79
C ASN A 28 4.16 -9.02 -2.95
N LEU A 29 2.89 -9.21 -2.59
CA LEU A 29 1.91 -8.14 -2.57
C LEU A 29 2.31 -7.01 -1.61
N TYR A 30 2.75 -7.35 -0.39
CA TYR A 30 3.27 -6.40 0.59
C TYR A 30 4.49 -5.62 0.06
N VAL A 31 5.45 -6.31 -0.53
CA VAL A 31 6.66 -5.69 -1.09
C VAL A 31 6.30 -4.72 -2.21
N GLY A 32 5.38 -5.09 -3.11
CA GLY A 32 4.87 -4.20 -4.17
C GLY A 32 4.30 -2.89 -3.61
N PHE A 33 3.47 -2.98 -2.56
CA PHE A 33 2.93 -1.81 -1.89
C PHE A 33 3.99 -0.93 -1.21
N GLU A 34 5.00 -1.52 -0.57
CA GLU A 34 6.10 -0.75 0.05
C GLU A 34 6.93 0.00 -1.01
N ILE A 35 7.21 -0.63 -2.15
CA ILE A 35 7.91 0.01 -3.26
C ILE A 35 7.10 1.20 -3.78
N MET A 36 5.78 1.04 -3.94
CA MET A 36 4.90 2.13 -4.35
C MET A 36 4.89 3.28 -3.33
N LEU A 37 4.83 2.96 -2.04
CA LEU A 37 4.83 3.94 -0.94
C LEU A 37 6.11 4.77 -0.96
N VAL A 38 7.28 4.12 -1.01
CA VAL A 38 8.58 4.81 -1.00
C VAL A 38 8.75 5.67 -2.26
N ALA A 39 8.41 5.16 -3.43
CA ALA A 39 8.49 5.92 -4.68
C ALA A 39 7.58 7.15 -4.64
N SER A 40 6.35 6.99 -4.13
CA SER A 40 5.39 8.06 -3.98
C SER A 40 5.86 9.14 -3.01
N PHE A 41 6.48 8.76 -1.89
CA PHE A 41 7.04 9.71 -0.94
C PHE A 41 8.15 10.58 -1.56
N VAL A 42 9.07 9.96 -2.33
CA VAL A 42 10.13 10.68 -3.04
C VAL A 42 9.54 11.66 -4.06
N LEU A 43 8.49 11.25 -4.79
CA LEU A 43 7.81 12.11 -5.76
C LEU A 43 7.04 13.27 -5.12
N LEU A 44 6.37 13.04 -3.99
CA LEU A 44 5.63 14.08 -3.26
C LEU A 44 6.56 15.15 -2.68
N THR A 45 7.69 14.73 -2.12
CA THR A 45 8.69 15.60 -1.50
C THR A 45 9.62 16.29 -2.50
N LEU A 46 9.53 15.94 -3.79
CA LEU A 46 10.35 16.51 -4.86
C LEU A 46 10.18 18.04 -4.95
N GLY A 47 11.23 18.80 -4.67
CA GLY A 47 11.22 20.26 -4.66
C GLY A 47 11.24 20.90 -3.28
N GLY A 48 11.13 20.12 -2.20
CA GLY A 48 11.57 20.49 -0.85
C GLY A 48 10.86 21.69 -0.19
N THR A 49 9.67 22.10 -0.64
CA THR A 49 8.96 23.21 0.01
C THR A 49 8.33 22.73 1.33
N GLY A 50 8.38 23.58 2.37
CA GLY A 50 7.89 23.24 3.72
C GLY A 50 6.47 22.66 3.77
N PRO A 51 5.49 23.20 3.02
CA PRO A 51 4.15 22.62 2.95
C PRO A 51 4.11 21.20 2.35
N ARG A 52 4.93 20.92 1.33
CA ARG A 52 4.98 19.59 0.66
C ARG A 52 5.63 18.53 1.54
N MET A 53 6.63 18.91 2.34
CA MET A 53 7.23 18.01 3.31
C MET A 53 6.26 17.62 4.42
N ARG A 54 5.45 18.57 4.91
CA ARG A 54 4.41 18.29 5.91
C ARG A 54 3.32 17.35 5.38
N ALA A 55 2.79 17.60 4.19
CA ALA A 55 1.79 16.73 3.58
C ALA A 55 2.35 15.30 3.33
N GLY A 56 3.59 15.20 2.81
CA GLY A 56 4.25 13.93 2.58
C GLY A 56 4.54 13.12 3.84
N SER A 57 4.81 13.78 4.97
CA SER A 57 5.06 13.09 6.25
C SER A 57 3.78 12.51 6.87
N THR A 58 2.66 13.24 6.83
CA THR A 58 1.35 12.68 7.24
C THR A 58 0.97 11.46 6.41
N TYR A 59 1.15 11.52 5.08
CA TYR A 59 0.94 10.39 4.18
C TYR A 59 1.78 9.16 4.54
N VAL A 60 3.08 9.34 4.78
CA VAL A 60 3.98 8.23 5.13
C VAL A 60 3.65 7.62 6.48
N ILE A 61 3.32 8.42 7.49
CA ILE A 61 2.98 7.91 8.83
C ILE A 61 1.75 7.00 8.76
N ILE A 62 0.70 7.44 8.06
CA ILE A 62 -0.53 6.65 7.91
C ILE A 62 -0.27 5.40 7.06
N SER A 63 0.52 5.53 6.00
CA SER A 63 0.88 4.41 5.13
C SER A 63 1.75 3.37 5.85
N LEU A 64 2.71 3.79 6.68
CA LEU A 64 3.52 2.90 7.52
C LEU A 64 2.68 2.17 8.56
N PHE A 65 1.72 2.85 9.19
CA PHE A 65 0.79 2.21 10.12
C PHE A 65 -0.05 1.12 9.41
N SER A 66 -0.57 1.43 8.22
CA SER A 66 -1.25 0.44 7.37
C SER A 66 -0.35 -0.75 7.02
N SER A 67 0.92 -0.49 6.72
CA SER A 67 1.88 -1.54 6.38
C SER A 67 2.27 -2.41 7.56
N MET A 68 2.38 -1.86 8.78
CA MET A 68 2.55 -2.65 10.00
C MET A 68 1.34 -3.56 10.25
N LEU A 69 0.12 -3.04 10.06
CA LEU A 69 -1.09 -3.85 10.13
C LEU A 69 -1.10 -4.94 9.05
N PHE A 70 -0.66 -4.62 7.83
CA PHE A 70 -0.57 -5.61 6.76
C PHE A 70 0.41 -6.73 7.09
N LEU A 71 1.60 -6.39 7.58
CA LEU A 71 2.60 -7.36 8.00
C LEU A 71 2.06 -8.26 9.13
N THR A 72 1.31 -7.69 10.06
CA THR A 72 0.62 -8.45 11.12
C THR A 72 -0.41 -9.42 10.53
N ALA A 73 -1.20 -8.99 9.54
CA ALA A 73 -2.15 -9.84 8.82
C ALA A 73 -1.48 -11.04 8.16
N ILE A 74 -0.34 -10.78 7.49
CA ILE A 74 0.45 -11.82 6.82
C ILE A 74 1.01 -12.80 7.84
N ALA A 75 1.57 -12.30 8.95
CA ALA A 75 2.08 -13.14 10.02
C ALA A 75 0.99 -14.04 10.62
N MET A 76 -0.21 -13.51 10.89
CA MET A 76 -1.34 -14.30 11.38
C MET A 76 -1.81 -15.33 10.35
N THR A 77 -1.87 -14.96 9.08
CA THR A 77 -2.25 -15.86 7.98
C THR A 77 -1.27 -17.02 7.87
N TYR A 78 0.02 -16.72 7.91
CA TYR A 78 1.09 -17.72 7.85
C TYR A 78 1.08 -18.61 9.10
N ALA A 79 0.86 -18.05 10.29
CA ALA A 79 0.75 -18.83 11.53
C ALA A 79 -0.43 -19.81 11.51
N ALA A 80 -1.54 -19.43 10.88
CA ALA A 80 -2.74 -20.28 10.80
C ALA A 80 -2.66 -21.33 9.67
N THR A 81 -2.07 -21.00 8.52
CA THR A 81 -2.12 -21.84 7.31
C THR A 81 -0.79 -22.46 6.89
N GLY A 82 0.33 -21.97 7.43
CA GLY A 82 1.69 -22.37 7.06
C GLY A 82 2.15 -21.86 5.69
N THR A 83 1.38 -21.00 5.02
CA THR A 83 1.69 -20.51 3.67
C THR A 83 1.22 -19.06 3.47
N ALA A 84 1.82 -18.37 2.52
CA ALA A 84 1.41 -17.05 2.06
C ALA A 84 0.95 -17.06 0.59
N ASN A 85 1.02 -18.22 -0.08
CA ASN A 85 0.72 -18.35 -1.50
C ASN A 85 -0.80 -18.38 -1.74
N PHE A 86 -1.29 -17.58 -2.68
CA PHE A 86 -2.73 -17.46 -2.93
C PHE A 86 -3.40 -18.76 -3.35
N ALA A 87 -2.73 -19.59 -4.16
CA ALA A 87 -3.29 -20.85 -4.63
C ALA A 87 -3.51 -21.84 -3.47
N GLN A 88 -2.59 -21.87 -2.52
CA GLN A 88 -2.70 -22.72 -1.33
C GLN A 88 -3.66 -22.12 -0.29
N LEU A 89 -3.63 -20.79 -0.11
CA LEU A 89 -4.52 -20.10 0.81
C LEU A 89 -5.99 -20.32 0.45
N ALA A 90 -6.35 -20.33 -0.83
CA ALA A 90 -7.73 -20.56 -1.26
C ALA A 90 -8.34 -21.87 -0.74
N VAL A 91 -7.52 -22.90 -0.51
CA VAL A 91 -7.94 -24.19 0.05
C VAL A 91 -7.81 -24.20 1.57
N ARG A 92 -6.63 -23.81 2.09
CA ARG A 92 -6.30 -23.90 3.51
C ARG A 92 -7.11 -22.97 4.40
N LEU A 93 -7.58 -21.83 3.89
CA LEU A 93 -8.41 -20.91 4.68
C LEU A 93 -9.77 -21.52 5.03
N ALA A 94 -10.31 -22.37 4.16
CA ALA A 94 -11.61 -23.03 4.37
C ALA A 94 -11.54 -24.15 5.41
N GLU A 95 -10.34 -24.67 5.67
CA GLU A 95 -10.08 -25.70 6.69
C GLU A 95 -9.96 -25.11 8.11
N LEU A 96 -9.86 -23.78 8.24
CA LEU A 96 -9.71 -23.11 9.53
C LEU A 96 -11.03 -22.98 10.30
N PRO A 97 -10.98 -22.89 11.64
CA PRO A 97 -12.14 -22.51 12.43
C PRO A 97 -12.71 -21.15 11.98
N ILE A 98 -14.03 -21.06 11.89
CA ILE A 98 -14.74 -19.88 11.38
C ILE A 98 -14.31 -18.55 12.04
N GLY A 99 -14.01 -18.58 13.35
CA GLY A 99 -13.55 -17.39 14.08
C GLY A 99 -12.18 -16.90 13.62
N VAL A 100 -11.24 -17.81 13.35
CA VAL A 100 -9.89 -17.47 12.87
C VAL A 100 -9.95 -16.99 11.43
N GLN A 101 -10.74 -17.66 10.59
CA GLN A 101 -10.98 -17.26 9.20
C GLN A 101 -11.55 -15.83 9.13
N THR A 102 -12.60 -15.56 9.90
CA THR A 102 -13.26 -14.24 9.95
C THR A 102 -12.30 -13.15 10.42
N LEU A 103 -11.48 -13.44 11.44
CA LEU A 103 -10.49 -12.49 11.95
C LEU A 103 -9.45 -12.13 10.87
N ILE A 104 -8.88 -13.12 10.19
CA ILE A 104 -7.88 -12.91 9.13
C ILE A 104 -8.49 -12.09 7.97
N GLN A 105 -9.70 -12.47 7.54
CA GLN A 105 -10.41 -11.76 6.46
C GLN A 105 -10.74 -10.32 6.84
N ALA A 106 -11.25 -10.08 8.05
CA ALA A 106 -11.56 -8.74 8.53
C ALA A 106 -10.30 -7.86 8.63
N LEU A 107 -9.18 -8.43 9.07
CA LEU A 107 -7.93 -7.71 9.23
C LEU A 107 -7.31 -7.37 7.86
N LEU A 108 -7.30 -8.31 6.91
CA LEU A 108 -6.91 -8.05 5.51
C LEU A 108 -7.82 -7.01 4.86
N LEU A 109 -9.14 -7.11 5.03
CA LEU A 109 -10.10 -6.16 4.48
C LEU A 109 -9.89 -4.76 5.06
N THR A 110 -9.61 -4.66 6.36
CA THR A 110 -9.29 -3.38 7.02
C THR A 110 -8.00 -2.78 6.44
N VAL A 111 -6.96 -3.58 6.27
CA VAL A 111 -5.69 -3.14 5.66
C VAL A 111 -5.91 -2.60 4.25
N PHE A 112 -6.65 -3.33 3.41
CA PHE A 112 -6.95 -2.89 2.05
C PHE A 112 -7.86 -1.66 2.04
N ALA A 113 -8.83 -1.56 2.95
CA ALA A 113 -9.67 -0.37 3.08
C ALA A 113 -8.85 0.88 3.45
N ILE A 114 -7.83 0.74 4.29
CA ILE A 114 -6.89 1.84 4.59
C ILE A 114 -6.07 2.21 3.35
N LYS A 115 -5.51 1.23 2.64
CA LYS A 115 -4.68 1.47 1.44
C LYS A 115 -5.49 2.05 0.26
N ALA A 116 -6.75 1.65 0.11
CA ALA A 116 -7.67 2.12 -0.92
C ALA A 116 -8.45 3.40 -0.55
N ALA A 117 -8.15 4.01 0.61
CA ALA A 117 -8.83 5.21 1.10
C ALA A 117 -10.38 5.08 1.13
N VAL A 118 -10.90 3.91 1.52
CA VAL A 118 -12.35 3.68 1.62
C VAL A 118 -12.91 4.48 2.81
N PHE A 119 -14.05 5.17 2.62
CA PHE A 119 -14.73 5.90 3.69
C PHE A 119 -14.99 4.96 4.89
N PRO A 120 -14.60 5.32 6.14
CA PRO A 120 -14.15 6.62 6.66
C PRO A 120 -12.62 6.84 6.73
N LEU A 121 -11.82 5.89 6.24
CA LEU A 121 -10.35 5.86 6.34
C LEU A 121 -9.65 6.70 5.26
N ALA A 122 -10.42 7.47 4.50
CA ALA A 122 -9.95 8.36 3.43
C ALA A 122 -9.31 9.66 3.95
N ALA A 123 -9.23 9.89 5.26
CA ALA A 123 -8.86 11.19 5.85
C ALA A 123 -7.47 11.72 5.44
N TRP A 124 -6.58 10.86 4.92
CA TRP A 124 -5.26 11.25 4.40
C TRP A 124 -5.29 11.78 2.96
N LEU A 125 -6.37 11.51 2.21
CA LEU A 125 -6.53 11.87 0.80
C LEU A 125 -6.76 13.39 0.59
N PRO A 126 -7.65 14.08 1.36
CA PRO A 126 -7.96 15.49 1.14
C PRO A 126 -6.81 16.46 1.41
N ASP A 127 -5.93 16.16 2.37
CA ASP A 127 -4.79 17.02 2.73
C ASP A 127 -3.62 16.90 1.74
N SER A 128 -3.57 15.82 0.95
CA SER A 128 -2.45 15.48 0.06
C SER A 128 -2.62 15.99 -1.38
N TYR A 129 -3.87 16.15 -1.85
CA TYR A 129 -4.18 16.49 -3.24
C TYR A 129 -3.91 17.94 -3.67
N PRO A 130 -4.11 18.98 -2.83
CA PRO A 130 -3.92 20.38 -3.26
C PRO A 130 -2.45 20.76 -3.52
N THR A 131 -1.48 19.90 -3.17
CA THR A 131 -0.03 20.21 -3.24
C THR A 131 0.80 19.20 -4.04
N ALA A 132 0.19 18.16 -4.62
CA ALA A 132 0.88 17.11 -5.36
C ALA A 132 0.93 17.41 -6.89
N PRO A 133 2.05 17.11 -7.58
CA PRO A 133 2.14 17.23 -9.03
C PRO A 133 1.11 16.33 -9.76
N ALA A 134 0.43 16.89 -10.77
CA ALA A 134 -0.65 16.25 -11.55
C ALA A 134 -0.42 14.81 -12.07
N PRO A 135 0.82 14.35 -12.40
CA PRO A 135 1.04 12.97 -12.82
C PRO A 135 0.90 11.94 -11.68
N VAL A 136 1.15 12.37 -10.44
CA VAL A 136 1.08 11.51 -9.24
C VAL A 136 -0.39 11.32 -8.85
N THR A 137 -1.20 12.37 -8.87
CA THR A 137 -2.64 12.27 -8.62
C THR A 137 -3.37 11.42 -9.66
N ALA A 138 -2.93 11.39 -10.92
CA ALA A 138 -3.50 10.50 -11.96
C ALA A 138 -3.18 9.01 -11.74
N VAL A 139 -1.98 8.68 -11.25
CA VAL A 139 -1.61 7.29 -10.88
C VAL A 139 -2.29 6.87 -9.59
N PHE A 140 -2.40 7.77 -8.60
CA PHE A 140 -3.14 7.52 -7.37
C PHE A 140 -4.65 7.36 -7.61
N ALA A 141 -5.25 8.15 -8.50
CA ALA A 141 -6.67 8.03 -8.85
C ALA A 141 -6.98 6.91 -9.86
N GLY A 142 -5.97 6.39 -10.57
CA GLY A 142 -6.15 5.34 -11.58
C GLY A 142 -5.73 3.93 -11.15
N LEU A 143 -4.88 3.80 -10.12
CA LEU A 143 -4.30 2.53 -9.68
C LEU A 143 -4.48 2.24 -8.17
N LEU A 144 -4.88 3.23 -7.36
CA LEU A 144 -5.09 3.06 -5.91
C LEU A 144 -6.56 3.21 -5.46
N THR A 145 -7.47 3.60 -6.36
CA THR A 145 -8.94 3.51 -6.22
C THR A 145 -9.49 2.54 -7.26
#